data_AF-A0ABC8ST67-F1
#
_entry.id   AF-A0ABC8ST67-F1
#
_cell.length_a   1.000
_cell.length_b   1.000
_cell.length_c   1.000
_cell.angle_alpha   90.00
_cell.angle_beta   90.00
_cell.angle_gamma   90.00
#
_symmetry.space_group_name_H-M   'P 1'
#
loop_
_entity.id
_entity.type
_entity.pdbx_description
1 polymer ?
#
loop_
_entity_poly.entity_id
_entity_poly.type
_entity_poly.pdbx_seq_one_letter_code
_entity_poly.pdbx_strand_id
1 'polypeptide(L)'
;MASSPHQTHIPLPPDPGENTITHEANLSPVPIYIVTHAGQLPSEFLEPSPERQLVIGFDCEGVDLCRNGTLCIMQLAFSDAIYLVDAIQGGEMLMKACKPALESSYITKVIHDCKRDSEALYFQFGIKLHNVVDTQIAYSLIEEQEGRTRVLADYISFVGLLADPRYCGISYVEKEEVRVLLRQDPNFWTYRPLSELMVRAAADDVRFLLYIYHKMVAKLNQQSLWYLAVRGALYCRCFCLNDNTFADWPSLPPIPGFPLFPPNKQQLVLWSTHAHVQAQLRHGAAS
;
A
#
# COMPACT_ATOMS: atom_id res chain seq x y z
N MET A 1 -24.22 -26.52 -0.08
CA MET A 1 -24.29 -25.54 -1.19
C MET A 1 -23.03 -24.70 -1.09
N ALA A 2 -22.21 -24.61 -2.13
CA ALA A 2 -21.10 -23.66 -2.11
C ALA A 2 -21.70 -22.25 -2.04
N SER A 3 -21.30 -21.44 -1.06
CA SER A 3 -21.75 -20.04 -1.03
C SER A 3 -21.25 -19.36 -2.31
N SER A 4 -22.08 -18.49 -2.88
CA SER A 4 -21.63 -17.60 -3.96
C SER A 4 -20.36 -16.86 -3.50
N PRO A 5 -19.32 -16.75 -4.34
CA PRO A 5 -18.13 -16.00 -3.98
C PRO A 5 -18.52 -14.55 -3.66
N HIS A 6 -17.87 -13.95 -2.66
CA HIS A 6 -18.00 -12.53 -2.41
C HIS A 6 -17.59 -11.75 -3.67
N GLN A 7 -18.24 -10.62 -3.94
CA GLN A 7 -17.95 -9.80 -5.12
C GLN A 7 -17.83 -8.33 -4.71
N THR A 8 -16.99 -7.61 -5.45
CA THR A 8 -16.92 -6.15 -5.40
C THR A 8 -16.68 -5.59 -6.78
N HIS A 9 -16.54 -4.29 -6.87
CA HIS A 9 -16.35 -3.55 -8.10
C HIS A 9 -15.03 -2.79 -8.04
N ILE A 10 -14.13 -3.07 -8.99
CA ILE A 10 -12.89 -2.30 -9.15
C ILE A 10 -13.03 -1.28 -10.27
N PRO A 11 -12.41 -0.10 -10.18
CA PRO A 11 -12.34 0.82 -11.31
C PRO A 11 -11.55 0.21 -12.46
N LEU A 12 -12.07 0.36 -13.68
CA LEU A 12 -11.33 0.11 -14.90
C LEU A 12 -10.10 1.02 -14.99
N PRO A 13 -9.02 0.58 -15.66
CA PRO A 13 -7.88 1.43 -15.93
C PRO A 13 -8.32 2.75 -16.59
N PRO A 14 -7.72 3.89 -16.23
CA PRO A 14 -8.14 5.18 -16.75
C PRO A 14 -7.87 5.30 -18.25
N ASP A 15 -8.89 5.69 -19.03
CA ASP A 15 -8.72 6.04 -20.44
C ASP A 15 -7.92 7.36 -20.60
N PRO A 16 -7.19 7.54 -21.73
CA PRO A 16 -6.47 8.78 -22.01
C PRO A 16 -7.47 9.94 -22.24
N GLY A 17 -7.81 10.67 -21.17
CA GLY A 17 -8.65 11.87 -21.21
C GLY A 17 -9.79 11.91 -20.20
N GLU A 18 -10.07 10.80 -19.50
CA GLU A 18 -11.13 10.77 -18.50
C GLU A 18 -10.60 11.24 -17.13
N ASN A 19 -11.29 12.17 -16.47
CA ASN A 19 -10.79 12.82 -15.25
C ASN A 19 -11.40 12.30 -13.95
N THR A 20 -12.49 11.53 -14.00
CA THR A 20 -13.28 11.15 -12.82
C THR A 20 -14.00 9.81 -13.03
N ILE A 21 -14.19 9.03 -11.97
CA ILE A 21 -15.07 7.85 -12.00
C ILE A 21 -16.50 8.39 -11.95
N THR A 22 -17.13 8.61 -13.10
CA THR A 22 -18.42 9.32 -13.15
C THR A 22 -19.65 8.42 -13.14
N HIS A 23 -19.56 7.14 -13.47
CA HIS A 23 -20.71 6.22 -13.48
C HIS A 23 -20.30 4.77 -13.23
N GLU A 24 -21.25 3.94 -12.78
CA GLU A 24 -21.13 2.47 -12.62
C GLU A 24 -20.57 1.77 -13.87
N ALA A 25 -20.59 2.42 -15.04
CA ALA A 25 -20.01 1.96 -16.31
C ALA A 25 -18.48 1.76 -16.26
N ASN A 26 -17.75 2.41 -15.34
CA ASN A 26 -16.30 2.29 -15.22
C ASN A 26 -15.87 1.29 -14.13
N LEU A 27 -16.80 0.47 -13.64
CA LEU A 27 -16.55 -0.48 -12.59
C LEU A 27 -16.73 -1.91 -13.10
N SER A 28 -15.71 -2.74 -12.95
CA SER A 28 -15.78 -4.16 -13.28
C SER A 28 -16.05 -5.00 -12.03
N PRO A 29 -17.05 -5.91 -12.06
CA PRO A 29 -17.27 -6.85 -10.98
C PRO A 29 -16.11 -7.83 -10.92
N VAL A 30 -15.53 -7.99 -9.75
CA VAL A 30 -14.45 -8.95 -9.48
C VAL A 30 -14.75 -9.77 -8.23
N PRO A 31 -14.35 -11.05 -8.22
CA PRO A 31 -14.47 -11.89 -7.04
C PRO A 31 -13.55 -11.42 -5.91
N ILE A 32 -14.00 -11.64 -4.67
CA ILE A 32 -13.18 -11.58 -3.47
C ILE A 32 -12.99 -13.00 -2.95
N TYR A 33 -11.73 -13.41 -2.79
CA TYR A 33 -11.34 -14.71 -2.26
C TYR A 33 -10.83 -14.58 -0.83
N ILE A 34 -11.38 -15.37 0.08
CA ILE A 34 -10.80 -15.56 1.42
C ILE A 34 -9.76 -16.68 1.30
N VAL A 35 -8.50 -16.34 1.54
CA VAL A 35 -7.34 -17.22 1.36
C VAL A 35 -6.87 -17.71 2.72
N THR A 36 -6.94 -19.02 2.93
CA THR A 36 -6.41 -19.70 4.13
C THR A 36 -5.26 -20.66 3.79
N HIS A 37 -5.01 -20.92 2.51
CA HIS A 37 -3.93 -21.78 2.03
C HIS A 37 -3.25 -21.17 0.80
N ALA A 38 -1.93 -21.38 0.68
CA ALA A 38 -1.12 -20.76 -0.37
C ALA A 38 -1.64 -21.07 -1.79
N GLY A 39 -2.09 -22.30 -2.05
CA GLY A 39 -2.60 -22.71 -3.36
C GLY A 39 -3.88 -21.99 -3.84
N GLN A 40 -4.48 -21.12 -3.00
CA GLN A 40 -5.60 -20.25 -3.40
C GLN A 40 -5.12 -18.90 -3.96
N LEU A 41 -3.82 -18.60 -3.92
CA LEU A 41 -3.22 -17.40 -4.49
C LEU A 41 -2.76 -17.64 -5.94
N PRO A 42 -2.69 -16.57 -6.76
CA PRO A 42 -2.15 -16.67 -8.11
C PRO A 42 -0.72 -17.20 -8.14
N SER A 43 -0.43 -18.10 -9.09
CA SER A 43 0.93 -18.66 -9.26
C SER A 43 1.98 -17.58 -9.48
N GLU A 44 1.66 -16.56 -10.26
CA GLU A 44 2.54 -15.43 -10.56
C GLU A 44 2.86 -14.55 -9.34
N PHE A 45 2.02 -14.62 -8.30
CA PHE A 45 2.30 -13.98 -7.03
C PHE A 45 3.25 -14.85 -6.20
N LEU A 46 2.97 -16.15 -6.08
CA LEU A 46 3.80 -17.08 -5.32
C LEU A 46 5.20 -17.27 -5.91
N GLU A 47 5.30 -17.20 -7.24
CA GLU A 47 6.52 -17.43 -8.01
C GLU A 47 6.83 -16.19 -8.89
N PRO A 48 7.27 -15.08 -8.27
CA PRO A 48 7.57 -13.86 -9.00
C PRO A 48 8.73 -14.07 -9.97
N SER A 49 8.59 -13.59 -11.21
CA SER A 49 9.61 -13.76 -12.25
C SER A 49 9.92 -12.45 -12.99
N PRO A 50 11.16 -12.26 -13.48
CA PRO A 50 11.52 -11.06 -14.25
C PRO A 50 10.73 -10.94 -15.57
N GLU A 51 10.28 -12.07 -16.15
CA GLU A 51 9.52 -12.12 -17.39
C GLU A 51 8.10 -11.53 -17.26
N ARG A 52 7.56 -11.45 -16.03
CA ARG A 52 6.22 -10.91 -15.78
C ARG A 52 6.22 -9.97 -14.58
N GLN A 53 6.15 -8.68 -14.89
CA GLN A 53 5.97 -7.65 -13.87
C GLN A 53 4.51 -7.61 -13.42
N LEU A 54 4.28 -7.51 -12.11
CA LEU A 54 2.96 -7.33 -11.53
C LEU A 54 2.86 -6.00 -10.78
N VAL A 55 1.67 -5.44 -10.74
CA VAL A 55 1.31 -4.32 -9.87
C VAL A 55 0.08 -4.74 -9.11
N ILE A 56 0.13 -4.68 -7.78
CA ILE A 56 -0.96 -5.07 -6.89
C ILE A 56 -1.25 -3.95 -5.89
N GLY A 57 -2.53 -3.74 -5.56
CA GLY A 57 -2.91 -2.99 -4.37
C GLY A 57 -2.65 -3.84 -3.13
N PHE A 58 -2.17 -3.23 -2.06
CA PHE A 58 -1.78 -3.94 -0.85
C PHE A 58 -2.16 -3.12 0.39
N ASP A 59 -2.66 -3.81 1.41
CA ASP A 59 -2.91 -3.27 2.74
C ASP A 59 -2.79 -4.38 3.80
N CYS A 60 -2.74 -4.01 5.08
CA CYS A 60 -2.87 -4.96 6.19
C CYS A 60 -3.81 -4.45 7.28
N GLU A 61 -4.51 -5.36 7.93
CA GLU A 61 -5.39 -5.07 9.06
C GLU A 61 -5.12 -6.01 10.24
N GLY A 62 -5.28 -5.49 11.45
CA GLY A 62 -4.90 -6.22 12.66
C GLY A 62 -5.26 -5.54 13.97
N VAL A 63 -4.82 -6.16 15.08
CA VAL A 63 -4.89 -5.58 16.42
C VAL A 63 -3.59 -4.83 16.68
N ASP A 64 -3.68 -3.53 16.98
CA ASP A 64 -2.52 -2.65 17.22
C ASP A 64 -1.40 -2.89 16.20
N LEU A 65 -1.74 -2.85 14.90
CA LEU A 65 -0.88 -3.29 13.80
C LEU A 65 0.49 -2.59 13.84
N CYS A 66 1.47 -3.29 14.40
CA CYS A 66 2.85 -2.85 14.58
C CYS A 66 3.72 -4.07 14.93
N ARG A 67 4.94 -3.81 15.44
CA ARG A 67 5.87 -4.84 15.93
C ARG A 67 5.27 -5.83 16.93
N ASN A 68 4.50 -5.33 17.91
CA ASN A 68 3.99 -6.11 19.04
C ASN A 68 2.50 -6.46 18.91
N GLY A 69 1.86 -5.98 17.84
CA GLY A 69 0.46 -6.27 17.55
C GLY A 69 0.27 -7.63 16.90
N THR A 70 -0.87 -7.80 16.24
CA THR A 70 -1.18 -9.01 15.48
C THR A 70 -1.75 -8.62 14.12
N LEU A 71 -1.03 -8.95 13.05
CA LEU A 71 -1.55 -8.89 11.69
C LEU A 71 -2.60 -9.99 11.53
N CYS A 72 -3.83 -9.60 11.22
CA CYS A 72 -4.96 -10.53 11.12
C CYS A 72 -5.32 -10.85 9.68
N ILE A 73 -5.24 -9.86 8.78
CA ILE A 73 -5.59 -9.98 7.37
C ILE A 73 -4.61 -9.15 6.54
N MET A 74 -4.21 -9.69 5.39
CA MET A 74 -3.47 -8.96 4.35
C MET A 74 -4.30 -8.95 3.07
N GLN A 75 -4.55 -7.75 2.54
CA GLN A 75 -5.40 -7.56 1.37
C GLN A 75 -4.54 -7.38 0.12
N LEU A 76 -4.87 -8.11 -0.96
CA LEU A 76 -4.18 -8.02 -2.25
C LEU A 76 -5.20 -7.74 -3.36
N ALA A 77 -5.13 -6.56 -3.99
CA ALA A 77 -5.95 -6.23 -5.15
C ALA A 77 -5.16 -6.46 -6.44
N PHE A 78 -5.68 -7.35 -7.27
CA PHE A 78 -5.26 -7.56 -8.66
C PHE A 78 -6.25 -6.85 -9.60
N SER A 79 -5.92 -6.81 -10.89
CA SER A 79 -6.79 -6.22 -11.91
C SER A 79 -8.09 -7.00 -12.16
N ASP A 80 -8.21 -8.21 -11.63
CA ASP A 80 -9.32 -9.15 -11.90
C ASP A 80 -9.88 -9.82 -10.64
N ALA A 81 -9.28 -9.62 -9.47
CA ALA A 81 -9.71 -10.23 -8.21
C ALA A 81 -9.12 -9.50 -6.99
N ILE A 82 -9.75 -9.70 -5.83
CA ILE A 82 -9.17 -9.34 -4.52
C ILE A 82 -8.98 -10.60 -3.69
N TYR A 83 -7.82 -10.72 -3.05
CA TYR A 83 -7.49 -11.81 -2.15
C TYR A 83 -7.34 -11.26 -0.73
N LEU A 84 -8.17 -11.75 0.18
CA LEU A 84 -8.07 -11.48 1.61
C LEU A 84 -7.34 -12.64 2.26
N VAL A 85 -6.03 -12.47 2.48
CA VAL A 85 -5.14 -13.46 3.08
C VAL A 85 -5.36 -13.48 4.58
N ASP A 86 -5.98 -14.54 5.09
CA ASP A 86 -6.29 -14.72 6.50
C ASP A 86 -5.05 -15.20 7.26
N ALA A 87 -4.31 -14.25 7.86
CA ALA A 87 -3.09 -14.55 8.60
C ALA A 87 -3.35 -15.34 9.90
N ILE A 88 -4.58 -15.29 10.43
CA ILE A 88 -4.96 -16.06 11.63
C ILE A 88 -5.19 -17.52 11.27
N GLN A 89 -6.09 -17.80 10.31
CA GLN A 89 -6.41 -19.19 9.94
C GLN A 89 -5.31 -19.85 9.10
N GLY A 90 -4.69 -19.11 8.18
CA GLY A 90 -3.59 -19.64 7.36
C GLY A 90 -2.23 -19.65 8.06
N GLY A 91 -2.08 -18.85 9.12
CA GLY A 91 -0.92 -18.85 10.00
C GLY A 91 0.40 -18.53 9.30
N GLU A 92 1.50 -18.92 9.97
CA GLU A 92 2.86 -18.64 9.52
C GLU A 92 3.18 -19.28 8.16
N MET A 93 2.61 -20.46 7.86
CA MET A 93 2.84 -21.16 6.59
C MET A 93 2.34 -20.34 5.40
N LEU A 94 1.11 -19.81 5.48
CA LEU A 94 0.55 -18.96 4.45
C LEU A 94 1.34 -17.66 4.31
N MET A 95 1.68 -17.00 5.42
CA MET A 95 2.44 -15.75 5.38
C MET A 95 3.84 -15.94 4.79
N LYS A 96 4.53 -17.04 5.12
CA LYS A 96 5.83 -17.40 4.50
C LYS A 96 5.71 -17.67 3.02
N ALA A 97 4.60 -18.25 2.55
CA ALA A 97 4.38 -18.47 1.12
C ALA A 97 4.23 -17.15 0.33
N CYS A 98 3.78 -16.08 0.97
CA CYS A 98 3.69 -14.74 0.36
C CYS A 98 5.04 -14.00 0.32
N LYS A 99 6.04 -14.43 1.11
CA LYS A 99 7.34 -13.73 1.25
C LYS A 99 8.05 -13.49 -0.08
N PRO A 100 8.18 -14.46 -1.02
CA PRO A 100 8.82 -14.21 -2.31
C PRO A 100 8.20 -13.03 -3.05
N ALA A 101 6.87 -12.93 -3.06
CA ALA A 101 6.13 -11.86 -3.72
C ALA A 101 6.36 -10.48 -3.07
N LEU A 102 6.28 -10.44 -1.74
CA LEU A 102 6.36 -9.20 -0.96
C LEU A 102 7.78 -8.61 -0.97
N GLU A 103 8.81 -9.46 -1.05
CA GLU A 103 10.22 -9.05 -1.15
C GLU A 103 10.69 -8.86 -2.61
N SER A 104 9.88 -9.26 -3.60
CA SER A 104 10.26 -9.21 -5.01
C SER A 104 10.35 -7.78 -5.57
N SER A 105 11.36 -7.56 -6.40
CA SER A 105 11.49 -6.37 -7.27
C SER A 105 10.61 -6.44 -8.52
N TYR A 106 10.01 -7.59 -8.83
CA TYR A 106 9.17 -7.79 -10.00
C TYR A 106 7.68 -7.55 -9.75
N ILE A 107 7.31 -7.41 -8.46
CA ILE A 107 5.94 -7.11 -8.04
C ILE A 107 5.96 -5.76 -7.37
N THR A 108 5.24 -4.79 -7.92
CA THR A 108 5.03 -3.48 -7.30
C THR A 108 3.86 -3.56 -6.34
N LYS A 109 4.08 -3.16 -5.09
CA LYS A 109 3.01 -3.07 -4.08
C LYS A 109 2.59 -1.61 -3.96
N VAL A 110 1.38 -1.30 -4.41
CA VAL A 110 0.76 0.01 -4.26
C VAL A 110 0.06 0.04 -2.91
N ILE A 111 0.47 0.97 -2.04
CA ILE A 111 0.02 1.05 -0.64
C ILE A 111 -0.32 2.50 -0.31
N HIS A 112 -1.17 2.73 0.68
CA HIS A 112 -1.37 4.06 1.26
C HIS A 112 -0.78 4.09 2.68
N ASP A 113 0.32 4.81 2.88
CA ASP A 113 1.07 4.84 4.14
C ASP A 113 1.56 3.48 4.66
N CYS A 114 2.56 2.92 3.98
CA CYS A 114 3.06 1.55 4.21
C CYS A 114 3.83 1.29 5.53
N LYS A 115 3.98 2.29 6.42
CA LYS A 115 4.93 2.23 7.53
C LYS A 115 4.59 1.13 8.54
N ARG A 116 3.31 1.03 8.94
CA ARG A 116 2.85 0.05 9.95
C ARG A 116 2.69 -1.36 9.37
N ASP A 117 2.26 -1.48 8.12
CA ASP A 117 2.20 -2.77 7.43
C ASP A 117 3.58 -3.40 7.34
N SER A 118 4.57 -2.61 6.92
CA SER A 118 5.95 -3.06 6.80
C SER A 118 6.54 -3.44 8.16
N GLU A 119 6.25 -2.68 9.23
CA GLU A 119 6.67 -3.01 10.58
C GLU A 119 6.10 -4.36 11.05
N ALA A 120 4.79 -4.56 10.88
CA ALA A 120 4.12 -5.80 11.25
C ALA A 120 4.67 -7.00 10.47
N LEU A 121 4.78 -6.89 9.15
CA LEU A 121 5.38 -7.92 8.28
C LEU A 121 6.81 -8.27 8.70
N TYR A 122 7.62 -7.27 9.01
CA TYR A 122 9.02 -7.46 9.36
C TYR A 122 9.18 -8.18 10.70
N PHE A 123 8.53 -7.70 11.77
CA PHE A 123 8.73 -8.28 13.11
C PHE A 123 7.94 -9.56 13.35
N GLN A 124 6.75 -9.70 12.76
CA GLN A 124 5.89 -10.87 13.01
C GLN A 124 6.22 -12.04 12.07
N PHE A 125 6.72 -11.77 10.85
CA PHE A 125 6.96 -12.81 9.83
C PHE A 125 8.34 -12.76 9.17
N GLY A 126 9.20 -11.80 9.54
CA GLY A 126 10.52 -11.65 8.93
C GLY A 126 10.48 -11.25 7.45
N ILE A 127 9.43 -10.56 7.00
CA ILE A 127 9.21 -10.16 5.61
C ILE A 127 9.63 -8.69 5.41
N LYS A 128 10.53 -8.44 4.45
CA LYS A 128 11.02 -7.11 4.09
C LYS A 128 10.30 -6.59 2.86
N LEU A 129 9.24 -5.83 3.09
CA LEU A 129 8.44 -5.27 2.01
C LEU A 129 9.33 -4.44 1.06
N HIS A 130 9.28 -4.78 -0.24
CA HIS A 130 10.16 -4.19 -1.26
C HIS A 130 9.35 -3.71 -2.47
N ASN A 131 9.92 -2.82 -3.30
CA ASN A 131 9.27 -2.28 -4.50
C ASN A 131 7.86 -1.71 -4.22
N VAL A 132 7.79 -0.80 -3.24
CA VAL A 132 6.55 -0.15 -2.80
C VAL A 132 6.36 1.18 -3.51
N VAL A 133 5.14 1.43 -3.95
CA VAL A 133 4.64 2.74 -4.37
C VAL A 133 3.63 3.22 -3.34
N ASP A 134 4.06 4.18 -2.52
CA ASP A 134 3.22 4.78 -1.49
C ASP A 134 2.42 5.96 -2.05
N THR A 135 1.10 5.83 -2.10
CA THR A 135 0.20 6.82 -2.69
C THR A 135 0.16 8.13 -1.90
N GLN A 136 0.42 8.10 -0.59
CA GLN A 136 0.49 9.32 0.23
C GLN A 136 1.76 10.12 -0.10
N ILE A 137 2.89 9.43 -0.30
CA ILE A 137 4.14 10.05 -0.78
C ILE A 137 3.95 10.60 -2.21
N ALA A 138 3.36 9.80 -3.10
CA ALA A 138 3.12 10.19 -4.50
C ALA A 138 2.25 11.45 -4.58
N TYR A 139 1.19 11.53 -3.78
CA TYR A 139 0.36 12.73 -3.66
C TYR A 139 1.19 13.95 -3.27
N SER A 140 1.98 13.86 -2.19
CA SER A 140 2.84 14.98 -1.75
C SER A 140 3.82 15.44 -2.82
N LEU A 141 4.37 14.52 -3.61
CA LEU A 141 5.30 14.84 -4.70
C LEU A 141 4.58 15.55 -5.86
N ILE A 142 3.34 15.16 -6.19
CA ILE A 142 2.52 15.83 -7.19
C ILE A 142 2.21 17.27 -6.75
N GLU A 143 1.84 17.48 -5.48
CA GLU A 143 1.61 18.83 -4.92
C GLU A 143 2.87 19.71 -5.03
N GLU A 144 4.04 19.16 -4.70
CA GLU A 144 5.34 19.85 -4.78
C GLU A 144 5.69 20.24 -6.23
N GLN A 145 5.48 19.33 -7.18
CA GLN A 145 5.67 19.61 -8.61
C GLN A 145 4.77 20.72 -9.13
N GLU A 146 3.54 20.82 -8.62
CA GLU A 146 2.57 21.84 -9.00
C GLU A 146 2.78 23.17 -8.25
N GLY A 147 3.88 23.30 -7.49
CA GLY A 147 4.28 24.54 -6.83
C GLY A 147 3.45 24.88 -5.60
N ARG A 148 2.67 23.94 -5.06
CA ARG A 148 1.88 24.17 -3.85
C ARG A 148 2.77 24.07 -2.61
N THR A 149 2.71 25.11 -1.77
CA THR A 149 3.52 25.20 -0.55
C THR A 149 3.12 24.11 0.43
N ARG A 150 4.10 23.30 0.83
CA ARG A 150 3.93 22.24 1.82
C ARG A 150 3.57 22.83 3.18
N VAL A 151 2.33 22.64 3.64
CA VAL A 151 2.05 22.67 5.07
C VAL A 151 2.58 21.35 5.61
N LEU A 152 3.65 21.39 6.42
CA LEU A 152 4.42 20.22 6.88
C LEU A 152 3.60 19.18 7.69
N ALA A 153 2.33 19.46 7.98
CA ALA A 153 1.48 18.70 8.90
C ALA A 153 0.28 17.97 8.26
N ASP A 154 -0.10 18.25 7.00
CA ASP A 154 -1.32 17.67 6.42
C ASP A 154 -0.98 16.52 5.45
N TYR A 155 -0.81 15.32 6.00
CA TYR A 155 -0.83 14.11 5.18
C TYR A 155 -2.27 13.85 4.72
N ILE A 156 -2.45 13.62 3.41
CA ILE A 156 -3.75 13.21 2.90
C ILE A 156 -4.09 11.82 3.43
N SER A 157 -5.28 11.67 4.00
CA SER A 157 -5.82 10.36 4.37
C SER A 157 -6.26 9.59 3.13
N PHE A 158 -6.39 8.26 3.22
CA PHE A 158 -6.87 7.48 2.08
C PHE A 158 -8.28 7.90 1.62
N VAL A 159 -9.18 8.21 2.57
CA VAL A 159 -10.53 8.74 2.25
C VAL A 159 -10.45 10.11 1.59
N GLY A 160 -9.57 10.99 2.06
CA GLY A 160 -9.32 12.28 1.41
C GLY A 160 -8.80 12.11 -0.01
N LEU A 161 -7.93 11.13 -0.23
CA LEU A 161 -7.40 10.81 -1.56
C LEU A 161 -8.48 10.27 -2.51
N LEU A 162 -9.39 9.43 -2.01
CA LEU A 162 -10.54 8.95 -2.77
C LEU A 162 -11.52 10.09 -3.11
N ALA A 163 -11.72 11.04 -2.18
CA ALA A 163 -12.59 12.18 -2.39
C ALA A 163 -12.02 13.21 -3.37
N ASP A 164 -10.70 13.23 -3.58
CA ASP A 164 -10.06 14.17 -4.51
C ASP A 164 -10.50 13.88 -5.96
N PRO A 165 -11.12 14.87 -6.65
CA PRO A 165 -11.66 14.69 -7.99
C PRO A 165 -10.59 14.47 -9.06
N ARG A 166 -9.30 14.71 -8.77
CA ARG A 166 -8.19 14.40 -9.71
C ARG A 166 -7.90 12.92 -9.82
N TYR A 167 -8.39 12.12 -8.87
CA TYR A 167 -8.22 10.67 -8.83
C TYR A 167 -9.57 9.99 -8.95
N CYS A 168 -10.26 9.76 -7.83
CA CYS A 168 -11.53 9.03 -7.83
C CYS A 168 -12.74 9.96 -7.82
N GLY A 169 -12.70 11.06 -7.05
CA GLY A 169 -13.85 11.94 -6.84
C GLY A 169 -15.01 11.28 -6.09
N ILE A 170 -14.73 10.23 -5.31
CA ILE A 170 -15.73 9.43 -4.59
C ILE A 170 -15.71 9.85 -3.13
N SER A 171 -16.81 10.46 -2.68
CA SER A 171 -17.01 10.78 -1.27
C SER A 171 -17.49 9.54 -0.51
N TYR A 172 -16.81 9.23 0.58
CA TYR A 172 -17.03 8.03 1.40
C TYR A 172 -17.54 8.34 2.81
N VAL A 173 -18.45 9.32 2.93
CA VAL A 173 -19.01 9.75 4.23
C VAL A 173 -19.57 8.56 5.02
N GLU A 174 -20.32 7.68 4.37
CA GLU A 174 -20.90 6.48 5.00
C GLU A 174 -19.85 5.47 5.48
N LYS A 175 -18.69 5.40 4.82
CA LYS A 175 -17.61 4.48 5.24
C LYS A 175 -16.78 5.03 6.39
N GLU A 176 -16.69 6.35 6.55
CA GLU A 176 -16.01 6.93 7.71
C GLU A 176 -16.78 6.57 8.98
N GLU A 177 -18.11 6.60 8.96
CA GLU A 177 -18.95 6.12 10.06
C GLU A 177 -18.73 4.63 10.35
N VAL A 178 -18.68 3.79 9.31
CA VAL A 178 -18.35 2.37 9.45
C VAL A 178 -16.97 2.20 10.09
N ARG A 179 -15.94 2.89 9.60
CA ARG A 179 -14.57 2.82 10.15
C ARG A 179 -14.49 3.27 11.60
N VAL A 180 -15.25 4.30 11.98
CA VAL A 180 -15.37 4.71 13.39
C VAL A 180 -15.95 3.57 14.23
N LEU A 181 -17.00 2.90 13.74
CA LEU A 181 -17.58 1.73 14.42
C LEU A 181 -16.59 0.56 14.48
N LEU A 182 -15.83 0.31 13.41
CA LEU A 182 -14.81 -0.75 13.39
C LEU A 182 -13.73 -0.50 14.46
N ARG A 183 -13.33 0.76 14.66
CA ARG A 183 -12.33 1.15 15.67
C ARG A 183 -12.83 1.06 17.12
N GLN A 184 -14.13 0.92 17.36
CA GLN A 184 -14.67 0.73 18.71
C GLN A 184 -14.34 -0.66 19.27
N ASP A 185 -14.16 -1.65 18.38
CA ASP A 185 -13.75 -2.98 18.77
C ASP A 185 -12.29 -3.23 18.37
N PRO A 186 -11.33 -3.14 19.30
CA PRO A 186 -9.92 -3.37 18.99
C PRO A 186 -9.63 -4.79 18.49
N ASN A 187 -10.53 -5.75 18.77
CA ASN A 187 -10.41 -7.14 18.33
C ASN A 187 -11.19 -7.43 17.04
N PHE A 188 -11.77 -6.42 16.39
CA PHE A 188 -12.65 -6.57 15.23
C PHE A 188 -12.08 -7.54 14.18
N TRP A 189 -10.80 -7.36 13.83
CA TRP A 189 -10.12 -8.17 12.81
C TRP A 189 -9.74 -9.58 13.24
N THR A 190 -9.92 -9.94 14.52
CA THR A 190 -9.62 -11.28 15.05
C THR A 190 -10.75 -12.28 14.85
N TYR A 191 -11.98 -11.82 14.70
CA TYR A 191 -13.15 -12.70 14.68
C TYR A 191 -13.20 -13.55 13.41
N ARG A 192 -13.65 -14.81 13.56
CA ARG A 192 -13.83 -15.76 12.46
C ARG A 192 -15.16 -16.53 12.56
N PRO A 193 -15.78 -16.91 11.43
CA PRO A 193 -15.39 -16.56 10.05
C PRO A 193 -15.52 -15.05 9.80
N LEU A 194 -14.85 -14.52 8.76
CA LEU A 194 -14.97 -13.11 8.40
C LEU A 194 -16.43 -12.78 8.09
N SER A 195 -16.98 -11.76 8.75
CA SER A 195 -18.32 -11.28 8.43
C SER A 195 -18.35 -10.56 7.08
N GLU A 196 -19.53 -10.43 6.47
CA GLU A 196 -19.68 -9.65 5.23
C GLU A 196 -19.23 -8.19 5.37
N LEU A 197 -19.33 -7.63 6.57
CA LEU A 197 -18.83 -6.28 6.86
C LEU A 197 -17.30 -6.24 6.81
N MET A 198 -16.62 -7.21 7.43
CA MET A 198 -15.16 -7.33 7.41
C MET A 198 -14.64 -7.51 5.99
N VAL A 199 -15.28 -8.40 5.21
CA VAL A 199 -14.89 -8.67 3.82
C VAL A 199 -15.03 -7.42 2.95
N ARG A 200 -16.13 -6.68 3.09
CA ARG A 200 -16.35 -5.43 2.34
C ARG A 200 -15.38 -4.34 2.75
N ALA A 201 -15.20 -4.12 4.06
CA ALA A 201 -14.27 -3.11 4.58
C ALA A 201 -12.85 -3.36 4.09
N ALA A 202 -12.32 -4.58 4.26
CA ALA A 202 -10.98 -4.95 3.80
C ALA A 202 -10.81 -4.79 2.29
N ALA A 203 -11.80 -5.21 1.49
CA ALA A 203 -11.74 -5.03 0.04
C ALA A 203 -11.73 -3.53 -0.37
N ASP A 204 -12.43 -2.69 0.38
CA ASP A 204 -12.54 -1.25 0.10
C ASP A 204 -11.22 -0.49 0.31
N ASP A 205 -10.32 -1.00 1.16
CA ASP A 205 -9.01 -0.39 1.42
C ASP A 205 -8.04 -0.55 0.24
N VAL A 206 -8.22 -1.58 -0.60
CA VAL A 206 -7.29 -1.87 -1.70
C VAL A 206 -7.87 -1.70 -3.11
N ARG A 207 -9.19 -1.81 -3.30
CA ARG A 207 -9.79 -1.92 -4.65
C ARG A 207 -9.60 -0.71 -5.56
N PHE A 208 -9.27 0.46 -5.01
CA PHE A 208 -8.99 1.69 -5.78
C PHE A 208 -7.50 1.95 -6.01
N LEU A 209 -6.61 1.22 -5.32
CA LEU A 209 -5.18 1.54 -5.31
C LEU A 209 -4.55 1.46 -6.70
N LEU A 210 -4.89 0.44 -7.50
CA LEU A 210 -4.36 0.30 -8.86
C LEU A 210 -4.78 1.45 -9.79
N TYR A 211 -6.04 1.86 -9.70
CA TYR A 211 -6.54 3.00 -10.47
C TYR A 211 -5.85 4.31 -10.06
N ILE A 212 -5.73 4.57 -8.76
CA ILE A 212 -5.02 5.74 -8.21
C ILE A 212 -3.55 5.73 -8.66
N TYR A 213 -2.90 4.57 -8.60
CA TYR A 213 -1.53 4.38 -9.03
C TYR A 213 -1.33 4.83 -10.48
N HIS A 214 -2.17 4.35 -11.41
CA HIS A 214 -2.06 4.73 -12.83
C HIS A 214 -2.25 6.25 -13.02
N LYS A 215 -3.19 6.87 -12.31
CA LYS A 215 -3.38 8.34 -12.34
C LYS A 215 -2.18 9.11 -11.79
N MET A 216 -1.60 8.65 -10.67
CA MET A 216 -0.47 9.32 -10.03
C MET A 216 0.82 9.19 -10.83
N VAL A 217 1.15 7.98 -11.29
CA VAL A 217 2.37 7.73 -12.08
C VAL A 217 2.37 8.53 -13.38
N ALA A 218 1.21 8.68 -14.03
CA ALA A 218 1.07 9.52 -15.22
C ALA A 218 1.36 11.02 -14.98
N LYS A 219 1.25 11.50 -13.73
CA LYS A 219 1.49 12.91 -13.34
C LYS A 219 2.91 13.17 -12.83
N LEU A 220 3.64 12.13 -12.43
CA LEU A 220 4.97 12.27 -11.83
C LEU A 220 6.04 12.36 -12.92
N ASN A 221 6.94 13.34 -12.80
CA ASN A 221 8.12 13.41 -13.64
C ASN A 221 9.19 12.39 -13.17
N GLN A 222 10.24 12.18 -13.98
CA GLN A 222 11.29 11.19 -13.69
C GLN A 222 11.99 11.41 -12.33
N GLN A 223 12.19 12.68 -11.93
CA GLN A 223 12.78 13.00 -10.64
C GLN A 223 11.86 12.58 -9.49
N SER A 224 10.57 12.88 -9.58
CA SER A 224 9.61 12.52 -8.53
C SER A 224 9.32 11.04 -8.49
N LEU A 225 9.35 10.33 -9.61
CA LEU A 225 9.30 8.86 -9.64
C LEU A 225 10.48 8.25 -8.87
N TRP A 226 11.68 8.80 -9.06
CA TRP A 226 12.84 8.36 -8.27
C TRP A 226 12.68 8.68 -6.78
N TYR A 227 12.23 9.89 -6.43
CA TYR A 227 11.95 10.24 -5.03
C TYR A 227 10.90 9.35 -4.40
N LEU A 228 9.84 9.00 -5.14
CA LEU A 228 8.80 8.09 -4.70
C LEU A 228 9.39 6.73 -4.35
N ALA A 229 10.23 6.17 -5.23
CA ALA A 229 10.88 4.88 -4.98
C ALA A 229 11.82 4.92 -3.76
N VAL A 230 12.63 5.98 -3.62
CA VAL A 230 13.54 6.14 -2.47
C VAL A 230 12.75 6.32 -1.16
N ARG A 231 11.74 7.21 -1.16
CA ARG A 231 10.91 7.49 0.02
C ARG A 231 10.08 6.28 0.43
N GLY A 232 9.49 5.56 -0.52
CA GLY A 232 8.79 4.30 -0.26
C GLY A 232 9.70 3.27 0.40
N ALA A 233 10.90 3.06 -0.15
CA ALA A 233 11.89 2.15 0.45
C ALA A 233 12.34 2.57 1.86
N LEU A 234 12.36 3.87 2.17
CA LEU A 234 12.68 4.37 3.52
C LEU A 234 11.49 4.28 4.48
N TYR A 235 10.26 4.48 4.01
CA TYR A 235 9.05 4.26 4.80
C TYR A 235 8.92 2.81 5.23
N CYS A 236 9.18 1.85 4.34
CA CYS A 236 9.18 0.43 4.72
C CYS A 236 10.20 0.11 5.82
N ARG A 237 11.28 0.89 5.93
CA ARG A 237 12.34 0.69 6.91
C ARG A 237 12.14 1.44 8.21
N CYS A 238 11.33 2.51 8.24
CA CYS A 238 11.44 3.52 9.29
C CYS A 238 11.22 2.93 10.69
N PHE A 239 10.25 2.04 10.87
CA PHE A 239 9.99 1.37 12.15
C PHE A 239 10.67 0.00 12.30
N CYS A 240 11.36 -0.48 11.25
CA CYS A 240 12.04 -1.77 11.19
C CYS A 240 13.51 -1.70 11.67
N LEU A 241 13.79 -0.80 12.62
CA LEU A 241 15.14 -0.61 13.16
C LEU A 241 15.62 -1.86 13.91
N ASN A 242 16.85 -2.26 13.60
CA ASN A 242 17.62 -3.30 14.27
C ASN A 242 19.10 -2.84 14.39
N ASP A 243 19.94 -3.64 15.04
CA ASP A 243 21.33 -3.27 15.30
C ASP A 243 22.24 -3.26 14.04
N ASN A 244 21.75 -3.74 12.89
CA ASN A 244 22.56 -3.88 11.68
C ASN A 244 22.43 -2.72 10.68
N THR A 245 21.82 -1.60 11.09
CA THR A 245 21.72 -0.37 10.26
C THR A 245 21.10 -0.61 8.87
N PHE A 246 20.15 -1.55 8.78
CA PHE A 246 19.47 -1.97 7.54
C PHE A 246 20.34 -2.70 6.51
N ALA A 247 21.47 -3.30 6.92
CA ALA A 247 22.37 -4.03 6.01
C ALA A 247 21.66 -5.14 5.21
N ASP A 248 20.63 -5.76 5.79
CA ASP A 248 19.91 -6.86 5.14
C ASP A 248 18.70 -6.40 4.30
N TRP A 249 18.44 -5.09 4.20
CA TRP A 249 17.37 -4.57 3.36
C TRP A 249 17.84 -4.42 1.90
N PRO A 250 16.95 -4.57 0.90
CA PRO A 250 17.29 -4.28 -0.48
C PRO A 250 17.93 -2.90 -0.63
N SER A 251 18.87 -2.73 -1.55
CA SER A 251 19.51 -1.42 -1.77
C SER A 251 18.49 -0.36 -2.18
N LEU A 252 18.75 0.90 -1.81
CA LEU A 252 17.94 2.02 -2.30
C LEU A 252 18.15 2.17 -3.82
N PRO A 253 17.13 2.67 -4.55
CA PRO A 253 17.27 2.97 -5.97
C PRO A 253 18.50 3.87 -6.23
N PRO A 254 19.35 3.54 -7.23
CA PRO A 254 20.52 4.35 -7.54
C PRO A 254 20.11 5.74 -8.01
N ILE A 255 20.98 6.72 -7.79
CA ILE A 255 20.76 8.10 -8.26
C ILE A 255 20.78 8.10 -9.80
N PRO A 256 19.76 8.65 -10.48
CA PRO A 256 19.78 8.74 -11.93
C PRO A 256 20.87 9.69 -12.42
N GLY A 257 21.56 9.35 -13.51
CA GLY A 257 22.61 10.17 -14.14
C GLY A 257 22.09 11.38 -14.92
N PHE A 258 21.16 12.18 -14.35
CA PHE A 258 20.56 13.32 -15.06
C PHE A 258 21.48 14.56 -15.08
N PRO A 259 21.63 15.26 -16.23
CA PRO A 259 22.45 16.48 -16.35
C PRO A 259 22.00 17.65 -15.46
N LEU A 260 20.78 17.62 -14.93
CA LEU A 260 20.15 18.70 -14.15
C LEU A 260 20.43 18.65 -12.64
N PHE A 261 21.27 17.72 -12.17
CA PHE A 261 21.51 17.51 -10.74
C PHE A 261 22.98 17.74 -10.35
N PRO A 262 23.34 18.92 -9.82
CA PRO A 262 24.66 19.09 -9.23
C PRO A 262 24.80 18.19 -7.98
N PRO A 263 25.97 17.56 -7.75
CA PRO A 263 26.20 16.61 -6.66
C PRO A 263 25.77 17.09 -5.28
N ASN A 264 25.92 18.39 -5.00
CA ASN A 264 25.60 18.99 -3.71
C ASN A 264 24.11 18.97 -3.39
N LYS A 265 23.22 19.04 -4.39
CA LYS A 265 21.77 18.92 -4.17
C LYS A 265 21.35 17.47 -3.90
N GLN A 266 22.11 16.48 -4.36
CA GLN A 266 21.80 15.06 -4.16
C GLN A 266 22.01 14.63 -2.68
N GLN A 267 23.13 15.04 -2.07
CA GLN A 267 23.37 14.82 -0.63
C GLN A 267 22.36 15.57 0.24
N LEU A 268 22.01 16.80 -0.12
CA LEU A 268 20.99 17.59 0.58
C LEU A 268 19.61 16.93 0.52
N VAL A 269 19.26 16.25 -0.58
CA VAL A 269 17.96 15.57 -0.69
C VAL A 269 17.95 14.20 -0.01
N LEU A 270 19.03 13.44 -0.07
CA LEU A 270 19.17 12.25 0.78
C LEU A 270 19.14 12.64 2.25
N TRP A 271 19.78 13.75 2.63
CA TRP A 271 19.74 14.29 3.98
C TRP A 271 18.38 14.84 4.37
N SER A 272 17.65 15.53 3.48
CA SER A 272 16.29 16.04 3.77
C SER A 272 15.27 14.91 3.82
N THR A 273 15.42 13.88 2.99
CA THR A 273 14.58 12.68 3.01
C THR A 273 14.86 11.86 4.26
N HIS A 274 16.13 11.70 4.63
CA HIS A 274 16.52 11.06 5.87
C HIS A 274 16.05 11.88 7.08
N ALA A 275 16.22 13.20 7.09
CA ALA A 275 15.74 14.09 8.16
C ALA A 275 14.21 14.10 8.24
N HIS A 276 13.51 13.97 7.11
CA HIS A 276 12.05 13.87 7.07
C HIS A 276 11.57 12.54 7.65
N VAL A 277 12.20 11.43 7.26
CA VAL A 277 11.94 10.09 7.84
C VAL A 277 12.30 10.06 9.33
N GLN A 278 13.40 10.70 9.73
CA GLN A 278 13.82 10.83 11.14
C GLN A 278 12.88 11.74 11.95
N ALA A 279 12.32 12.80 11.36
CA ALA A 279 11.30 13.62 11.99
C ALA A 279 10.00 12.83 12.19
N GLN A 280 9.62 11.98 11.24
CA GLN A 280 8.48 11.07 11.36
C GLN A 280 8.68 10.02 12.45
N LEU A 281 9.90 9.49 12.61
CA LEU A 281 10.25 8.58 13.71
C LEU A 281 10.06 9.23 15.10
N ARG A 282 10.29 10.54 15.21
CA ARG A 282 10.10 11.29 16.47
C ARG A 282 8.64 11.56 16.80
N HIS A 283 7.78 11.72 15.79
CA HIS A 283 6.35 11.96 16.00
C HIS A 283 5.54 10.66 16.19
N GLY A 284 5.92 9.55 15.53
CA GLY A 284 5.27 8.25 15.70
C GLY A 284 5.61 7.50 17.00
N ALA A 285 6.56 8.02 17.80
CA ALA A 285 6.87 7.53 19.14
C ALA A 285 6.06 8.23 20.25
N ALA A 286 5.22 9.20 19.90
CA ALA A 286 4.44 10.02 20.83
C ALA A 286 2.91 9.81 20.72
N SER A 287 2.46 8.79 19.97
CA SER A 287 1.05 8.42 19.78
C SER A 287 0.83 6.97 20.15
#